data_AF-A0A839TZ17-F1
#
_entry.id   AF-A0A839TZ17-F1
#
_cell.length_a   1.000
_cell.length_b   1.000
_cell.length_c   1.000
_cell.angle_alpha   90.00
_cell.angle_beta   90.00
_cell.angle_gamma   90.00
#
_symmetry.space_group_name_H-M   'P 1'
#
loop_
_entity.id
_entity.type
_entity.pdbx_description
1 polymer ?
#
loop_
_entity_poly.entity_id
_entity_poly.type
_entity_poly.pdbx_seq_one_letter_code
_entity_poly.pdbx_strand_id
1 'polypeptide(L)' 'MREWIGKCRDCGKDIYCENGFLNGVVLDDQSLKCFACAEQEDAGTDGSEQKNAETGDSEQHSETELD' A
#
# COMPACT_ATOMS: atom_id res chain seq x y z
N MET A 1 -14.42 -7.57 -10.76
CA MET A 1 -13.95 -7.51 -12.17
C MET A 1 -12.73 -6.61 -12.21
N ARG A 2 -11.70 -6.99 -12.97
CA ARG A 2 -10.47 -6.22 -13.11
C ARG A 2 -10.24 -5.93 -14.58
N GLU A 3 -10.22 -4.65 -14.92
CA GLU A 3 -10.04 -4.16 -16.28
C GLU A 3 -8.71 -3.43 -16.37
N TRP A 4 -7.91 -3.74 -17.37
CA TRP A 4 -6.66 -3.02 -17.60
C TRP A 4 -6.94 -1.68 -18.29
N ILE A 5 -6.41 -0.60 -17.72
CA ILE A 5 -6.67 0.78 -18.18
C ILE A 5 -5.44 1.36 -18.87
N GLY A 6 -4.25 1.07 -18.37
CA GLY A 6 -3.01 1.59 -18.94
C GLY A 6 -1.80 1.38 -18.05
N LYS A 7 -0.75 2.19 -18.24
CA LYS A 7 0.50 2.12 -17.47
C LYS A 7 0.78 3.43 -16.76
N CYS A 8 1.36 3.35 -15.56
CA CYS A 8 1.89 4.48 -14.83
C CYS A 8 3.01 5.15 -15.65
N ARG A 9 2.93 6.47 -15.83
CA ARG A 9 3.94 7.24 -16.57
C ARG A 9 5.33 7.21 -15.94
N ASP A 10 5.43 7.08 -14.61
CA ASP A 10 6.72 7.19 -13.92
C ASP A 10 7.43 5.84 -13.77
N CYS A 11 6.69 4.78 -13.41
CA CYS A 11 7.26 3.46 -13.12
C CYS A 11 6.87 2.36 -14.12
N GLY A 12 5.99 2.67 -15.08
CA GLY A 12 5.52 1.70 -16.08
C GLY A 12 4.60 0.60 -15.56
N LYS A 13 4.23 0.63 -14.27
CA LYS A 13 3.34 -0.36 -13.64
C LYS A 13 1.95 -0.32 -14.28
N ASP A 14 1.36 -1.49 -14.51
CA ASP A 14 -0.01 -1.59 -15.01
C ASP A 14 -1.02 -1.04 -14.00
N ILE A 15 -1.93 -0.22 -14.49
CA ILE A 15 -3.04 0.39 -13.76
C ILE A 15 -4.33 -0.27 -14.23
N TYR A 16 -5.17 -0.63 -13.27
CA TYR A 16 -6.40 -1.36 -13.49
C TYR A 16 -7.56 -0.63 -12.83
N CYS A 17 -8.74 -0.74 -13.44
CA CYS A 17 -9.99 -0.53 -12.73
C CYS A 17 -10.38 -1.84 -12.07
N GLU A 18 -10.50 -1.83 -10.75
CA GLU A 18 -10.86 -2.99 -9.96
C GLU A 18 -12.14 -2.68 -9.19
N ASN A 19 -13.18 -3.46 -9.48
CA ASN A 19 -14.52 -3.30 -8.87
C ASN A 19 -15.12 -1.88 -9.03
N GLY A 20 -14.82 -1.22 -10.16
CA GLY A 20 -15.31 0.13 -10.46
C GLY A 20 -14.43 1.26 -9.94
N PHE A 21 -13.28 0.96 -9.32
CA PHE A 21 -12.33 1.94 -8.81
C PHE A 21 -11.00 1.86 -9.55
N LEU A 22 -10.46 3.01 -9.95
CA LEU A 22 -9.15 3.08 -10.59
C LEU A 22 -8.04 2.92 -9.53
N ASN A 23 -7.15 1.96 -9.73
CA ASN A 23 -5.97 1.75 -8.88
C ASN A 23 -4.83 2.74 -9.25
N GLY A 24 -5.16 4.02 -9.33
CA GLY A 24 -4.27 5.12 -9.71
C GLY A 24 -5.03 6.44 -9.79
N VAL A 25 -4.32 7.49 -10.18
CA VAL A 25 -4.85 8.84 -10.41
C VAL A 25 -4.71 9.22 -11.88
N VAL A 26 -5.67 9.99 -12.39
CA VAL A 26 -5.61 10.63 -13.71
C VAL A 26 -5.15 12.07 -13.50
N LEU A 27 -4.05 12.46 -14.11
CA LEU A 27 -3.49 13.82 -14.05
C LEU A 27 -4.20 14.74 -15.05
N ASP A 28 -4.04 16.07 -14.91
CA ASP A 28 -4.64 17.06 -15.81
C ASP A 28 -4.25 16.88 -17.29
N ASP A 29 -3.07 16.31 -17.54
CA ASP A 29 -2.56 15.99 -18.88
C ASP A 29 -3.09 14.66 -19.45
N GLN A 30 -4.10 14.06 -18.79
CA GLN A 30 -4.67 12.74 -19.10
C GLN A 30 -3.68 11.57 -18.97
N SER A 31 -2.52 11.79 -18.34
CA SER A 31 -1.61 10.69 -18.01
C SER A 31 -2.04 9.94 -16.75
N LEU A 32 -1.69 8.66 -16.68
CA LEU A 32 -2.00 7.79 -15.55
C LEU A 32 -0.80 7.69 -14.61
N LYS A 33 -1.06 7.77 -13.30
CA LYS A 33 -0.05 7.62 -12.26
C LYS A 33 -0.56 6.64 -11.19
N CYS A 34 0.29 5.74 -10.71
CA CYS A 34 -0.10 4.83 -9.63
C CYS A 34 -0.01 5.53 -8.27
N PHE A 35 -0.76 5.06 -7.27
CA PHE A 35 -0.79 5.70 -5.94
C PHE A 35 0.60 5.82 -5.30
N ALA A 36 1.43 4.79 -5.41
CA ALA A 36 2.80 4.82 -4.90
C ALA A 36 3.65 5.95 -5.51
N CYS A 37 3.44 6.30 -6.80
CA CYS A 37 4.15 7.39 -7.44
C CYS A 37 3.51 8.75 -7.12
N ALA A 38 2.19 8.81 -6.91
CA ALA A 38 1.48 10.02 -6.51
C ALA A 38 1.88 10.45 -5.07
N GLU A 39 1.87 9.50 -4.12
CA GLU A 39 2.29 9.77 -2.73
C GLU A 39 3.73 10.29 -2.62
N GLN A 40 4.63 9.90 -3.52
CA GLN A 40 6.01 10.38 -3.54
C GLN A 40 6.14 11.86 -3.94
N GLU A 41 5.21 12.39 -4.75
CA GLU A 41 5.19 13.82 -5.10
C GLU A 41 4.57 14.68 -4.00
N ASP A 42 3.60 14.13 -3.28
CA ASP A 42 2.94 14.78 -2.15
C ASP A 42 3.75 14.68 -0.84
N ALA A 43 4.88 13.97 -0.84
CA ALA A 43 5.74 13.72 0.33
C ALA A 43 6.57 14.93 0.80
N GLY A 44 5.97 16.12 0.82
CA GLY A 44 6.22 17.09 1.87
C GLY A 44 5.23 16.85 3.01
N THR A 45 5.49 15.82 3.84
CA THR A 45 4.91 15.45 5.16
C THR A 45 4.26 14.06 5.30
N ASP A 46 4.93 13.24 6.14
CA ASP A 46 4.47 12.12 6.98
C ASP A 46 3.82 10.88 6.34
N GLY A 47 4.67 10.01 5.80
CA GLY A 47 4.38 8.59 5.66
C GLY A 47 4.53 7.86 6.99
N SER A 48 3.42 7.69 7.72
CA SER A 48 3.32 6.72 8.80
C SER A 48 2.94 5.35 8.24
N GLU A 49 3.95 4.63 7.76
CA GLU A 49 3.87 3.23 7.37
C GLU A 49 3.63 2.34 8.59
N GLN A 50 2.40 1.88 8.78
CA GLN A 50 2.07 0.85 9.77
C GLN A 50 2.45 -0.54 9.23
N LYS A 51 3.74 -0.84 9.30
CA LYS A 51 4.27 -2.20 9.22
C LYS A 51 4.13 -2.85 10.59
N ASN A 52 2.95 -3.42 10.83
CA ASN A 52 2.70 -4.25 12.00
C ASN A 52 3.43 -5.58 11.79
N ALA A 53 4.70 -5.63 12.18
CA ALA A 53 5.43 -6.88 12.32
C ALA A 53 4.84 -7.65 13.52
N GLU A 54 3.99 -8.60 13.19
CA GLU A 54 3.57 -9.74 13.99
C GLU A 54 4.77 -10.47 14.61
N THR A 55 5.17 -10.10 15.82
CA THR A 55 6.02 -10.92 16.69
C THR A 55 5.14 -11.88 17.48
N GLY A 56 5.19 -13.15 17.10
CA GLY A 56 4.68 -14.25 17.93
C GLY A 56 5.53 -14.38 19.18
N ASP A 57 4.92 -14.13 20.33
CA ASP A 57 5.51 -14.41 21.63
C ASP A 57 5.28 -15.89 21.96
N SER A 58 6.38 -16.64 21.99
CA SER A 58 6.45 -18.00 22.51
C SER A 58 7.32 -17.96 23.77
N GLU A 59 6.78 -17.44 24.88
CA GLU A 59 7.41 -17.62 26.19
C GLU A 59 6.70 -18.74 26.97
N GLN A 60 7.28 -19.94 26.83
CA GLN A 60 7.21 -20.99 27.84
C GLN A 60 8.10 -20.57 29.02
N HIS A 61 7.56 -20.37 30.22
CA HIS A 61 8.10 -21.07 31.40
C HIS A 61 7.21 -20.96 32.63
N SER A 62 7.21 -22.07 33.36
CA SER A 62 6.65 -22.37 34.66
C SER A 62 6.99 -21.37 35.76
N GLU A 63 6.00 -21.00 36.55
CA GLU A 63 6.21 -20.63 37.95
C GLU A 63 5.17 -21.32 38.85
N THR A 64 5.70 -21.87 39.93
CA THR A 64 5.20 -22.82 40.91
C THR A 64 3.94 -22.40 41.65
N GLU A 65 3.03 -23.37 41.87
CA GLU A 65 1.98 -23.32 42.89
C GLU A 65 2.59 -23.06 44.28
N LEU A 66 2.04 -22.08 45.01
CA LEU A 66 2.33 -21.80 46.42
C LEU A 66 1.03 -21.98 47.22
N ASP A 67 1.09 -22.91 48.18
CA ASP A 67 0.28 -23.11 49.40
C ASP A 67 -1.24 -22.81 49.39
#